data_AF-A0A3D5D6G9-F1
#
_entry.id   AF-A0A3D5D6G9-F1
#
_cell.length_a   1.000
_cell.length_b   1.000
_cell.length_c   1.000
_cell.angle_alpha   90.00
_cell.angle_beta   90.00
_cell.angle_gamma   90.00
#
_symmetry.space_group_name_H-M   'P 1'
#
loop_
_entity.id
_entity.type
_entity.pdbx_description
1 polymer ?
#
loop_
_entity_poly.entity_id
_entity_poly.type
_entity_poly.pdbx_seq_one_letter_code
_entity_poly.pdbx_strand_id
1 'polypeptide(L)'
;MKRHLHLVLGLGVLAAQFVFGAEIPAKKAGSDYLRFHEKAKGAALQVGIISLQHKTTGAKVDLVGAVHIGDADYYRTLNKGFKKYDAVLYEMVKPKDLDPGKLNQGRKQSSVSFLQRFMKTQLDLAYQLDEVDYGPKNFVHADMTDEQFAKRQNARGEGMFQLMMRMMKEDMARQKGGNGAADISMGELMRALFSPTRAVDLKYLLARQFNELERLTAGLDGKEGSVILTERNTVALKVLEKEMKAGRKNLAIFYGAAHMPDIEKRMIKNMGFERKATRWLTAWDLPARRK
;
A
#
# COMPACT_ATOMS: atom_id res chain seq x y z
N MET A 1 -83.12 -9.94 -8.21
CA MET A 1 -82.55 -8.88 -7.34
C MET A 1 -81.29 -9.47 -6.73
N LYS A 2 -80.04 -9.02 -6.87
CA LYS A 2 -79.33 -7.86 -7.45
C LYS A 2 -78.04 -8.44 -8.06
N ARG A 3 -77.81 -8.35 -9.38
CA ARG A 3 -76.77 -7.54 -10.04
C ARG A 3 -75.55 -7.22 -9.16
N HIS A 4 -74.38 -7.79 -9.51
CA HIS A 4 -73.21 -6.99 -9.89
C HIS A 4 -72.40 -7.73 -10.98
N LEU A 5 -72.12 -6.96 -12.03
CA LEU A 5 -71.45 -7.27 -13.28
C LEU A 5 -70.09 -6.59 -13.22
N HIS A 6 -69.00 -7.29 -13.54
CA HIS A 6 -67.79 -6.82 -14.24
C HIS A 6 -67.02 -8.10 -14.62
N LEU A 7 -67.08 -8.59 -15.88
CA LEU A 7 -66.16 -8.26 -16.99
C LEU A 7 -64.71 -8.08 -16.49
N VAL A 8 -63.74 -8.92 -16.86
CA VAL A 8 -62.96 -8.77 -18.10
C VAL A 8 -62.26 -10.09 -18.49
N LEU A 9 -62.25 -10.32 -19.81
CA LEU A 9 -61.48 -11.31 -20.57
C LEU A 9 -59.96 -11.25 -20.33
N GLY A 10 -59.32 -12.43 -20.32
CA GLY A 10 -58.43 -12.81 -21.43
C GLY A 10 -56.91 -12.57 -21.31
N LEU A 11 -56.20 -13.69 -21.58
CA LEU A 11 -54.86 -13.84 -22.16
C LEU A 11 -53.61 -13.57 -21.30
N GLY A 12 -52.72 -14.57 -21.33
CA GLY A 12 -51.28 -14.30 -21.38
C GLY A 12 -50.42 -15.16 -20.47
N VAL A 13 -50.27 -16.45 -20.81
CA VAL A 13 -49.08 -17.20 -20.41
C VAL A 13 -47.88 -16.55 -21.09
N LEU A 14 -46.95 -15.98 -20.34
CA LEU A 14 -45.55 -15.87 -20.76
C LEU A 14 -44.66 -16.22 -19.58
N ALA A 15 -43.99 -17.36 -19.69
CA ALA A 15 -42.99 -17.84 -18.77
C ALA A 15 -41.82 -16.85 -18.70
N ALA A 16 -41.64 -16.21 -17.54
CA ALA A 16 -40.40 -15.51 -17.25
C ALA A 16 -39.34 -16.57 -16.90
N GLN A 17 -38.48 -16.85 -17.88
CA GLN A 17 -37.32 -17.72 -17.74
C GLN A 17 -36.38 -17.17 -16.66
N PHE A 18 -35.81 -18.11 -15.89
CA PHE A 18 -34.65 -17.92 -15.03
C PHE A 18 -33.55 -17.17 -15.78
N VAL A 19 -33.28 -15.94 -15.35
CA VAL A 19 -31.94 -15.35 -15.52
C VAL A 19 -31.27 -15.50 -14.17
N PHE A 20 -30.37 -16.49 -14.12
CA PHE A 20 -29.37 -16.62 -13.06
C PHE A 20 -28.81 -15.24 -12.75
N GLY A 21 -28.93 -14.84 -11.49
CA GLY A 21 -28.24 -13.67 -10.98
C GLY A 21 -26.76 -13.82 -11.32
N ALA A 22 -26.29 -13.03 -12.28
CA ALA A 22 -24.88 -12.76 -12.39
C ALA A 22 -24.50 -12.11 -11.05
N GLU A 23 -23.81 -12.86 -10.20
CA GLU A 23 -23.08 -12.28 -9.08
C GLU A 23 -22.26 -11.15 -9.67
N ILE A 24 -22.64 -9.90 -9.36
CA ILE A 24 -21.81 -8.75 -9.64
C ILE A 24 -20.52 -9.04 -8.87
N PRO A 25 -19.37 -9.25 -9.53
CA PRO A 25 -18.16 -9.59 -8.81
C PRO A 25 -17.86 -8.40 -7.90
N ALA A 26 -17.91 -8.65 -6.59
CA ALA A 26 -17.48 -7.69 -5.60
C ALA A 26 -16.09 -7.20 -6.00
N LYS A 27 -15.98 -5.92 -6.34
CA LYS A 27 -14.74 -5.28 -6.77
C LYS A 27 -13.67 -5.59 -5.72
N LYS A 28 -12.69 -6.44 -6.05
CA LYS A 28 -11.60 -6.81 -5.13
C LYS A 28 -10.96 -5.52 -4.61
N ALA A 29 -11.14 -5.25 -3.32
CA ALA A 29 -10.64 -4.04 -2.65
C ALA A 29 -9.13 -4.15 -2.32
N GLY A 30 -8.30 -4.51 -3.31
CA GLY A 30 -6.86 -4.61 -3.13
C GLY A 30 -6.13 -4.30 -4.43
N SER A 31 -5.01 -3.59 -4.31
CA SER A 31 -4.04 -3.48 -5.40
C SER A 31 -3.29 -4.82 -5.53
N ASP A 32 -2.60 -5.02 -6.65
CA ASP A 32 -1.71 -6.17 -6.85
C ASP A 32 -0.56 -6.26 -5.82
N TYR A 33 -0.41 -5.24 -4.97
CA TYR A 33 0.70 -5.02 -4.06
C TYR A 33 0.31 -5.00 -2.59
N LEU A 34 -0.98 -4.86 -2.29
CA LEU A 34 -1.49 -4.88 -0.92
C LEU A 34 -2.92 -5.41 -0.91
N ARG A 35 -3.17 -6.43 -0.10
CA ARG A 35 -4.50 -7.05 0.02
C ARG A 35 -4.85 -7.38 1.46
N PHE A 36 -6.14 -7.25 1.77
CA PHE A 36 -6.74 -7.90 2.93
C PHE A 36 -7.19 -9.32 2.54
N HIS A 37 -6.73 -10.31 3.28
CA HIS A 37 -7.00 -11.73 3.02
C HIS A 37 -7.69 -12.37 4.22
N GLU A 38 -8.96 -12.74 4.06
CA GLU A 38 -9.71 -13.47 5.08
C GLU A 38 -9.29 -14.95 5.10
N LYS A 39 -9.15 -15.53 6.30
CA LYS A 39 -8.79 -16.92 6.53
C LYS A 39 -9.97 -17.66 7.18
N ALA A 40 -9.95 -18.99 7.19
CA ALA A 40 -10.93 -19.79 7.92
C ALA A 40 -11.01 -19.43 9.42
N LYS A 41 -9.88 -19.03 10.00
CA LYS A 41 -9.79 -18.44 11.35
C LYS A 41 -8.90 -17.19 11.27
N GLY A 42 -9.52 -16.01 11.33
CA GLY A 42 -8.81 -14.74 11.31
C GLY A 42 -8.68 -14.12 9.91
N ALA A 43 -7.71 -13.23 9.75
CA ALA A 43 -7.38 -12.56 8.49
C ALA A 43 -5.88 -12.22 8.43
N ALA A 44 -5.44 -11.64 7.32
CA ALA A 44 -4.11 -11.08 7.18
C ALA A 44 -4.13 -9.85 6.27
N LEU A 45 -3.31 -8.85 6.60
CA LEU A 45 -2.88 -7.85 5.63
C LEU A 45 -1.61 -8.38 4.96
N GLN A 46 -1.64 -8.55 3.64
CA GLN A 46 -0.54 -9.13 2.89
C GLN A 46 -0.01 -8.16 1.84
N VAL A 47 1.31 -8.14 1.70
CA VAL A 47 2.03 -7.28 0.77
C VAL A 47 2.63 -8.15 -0.34
N GLY A 48 2.50 -7.67 -1.57
CA GLY A 48 2.97 -8.36 -2.77
C GLY A 48 4.48 -8.22 -2.95
N ILE A 49 5.12 -9.35 -3.28
CA ILE A 49 6.47 -9.39 -3.85
C ILE A 49 6.34 -9.87 -5.30
N ILE A 50 6.62 -8.99 -6.24
CA ILE A 50 6.44 -9.27 -7.68
C ILE A 50 7.79 -9.54 -8.32
N SER A 51 7.95 -10.73 -8.87
CA SER A 51 9.17 -11.10 -9.58
C SER A 51 9.06 -10.70 -11.04
N LEU A 52 9.97 -9.84 -11.48
CA LEU A 52 10.16 -9.45 -12.87
C LEU A 52 11.45 -10.05 -13.42
N GLN A 53 11.47 -10.35 -14.71
CA GLN A 53 12.66 -10.81 -15.41
C GLN A 53 12.88 -10.01 -16.69
N HIS A 54 14.11 -9.58 -16.92
CA HIS A 54 14.51 -8.89 -18.14
C HIS A 54 14.62 -9.91 -19.29
N LYS A 55 13.90 -9.67 -20.38
CA LYS A 55 13.75 -10.63 -21.50
C LYS A 55 15.08 -11.04 -22.15
N THR A 56 15.98 -10.09 -22.37
CA THR A 56 17.28 -10.37 -23.04
C THR A 56 18.38 -10.83 -22.10
N THR A 57 18.61 -10.10 -20.99
CA THR A 57 19.76 -10.33 -20.11
C THR A 57 19.52 -11.39 -19.03
N GLY A 58 18.28 -11.86 -18.88
CA GLY A 58 17.86 -12.81 -17.85
C GLY A 58 17.84 -12.26 -16.43
N ALA A 59 18.22 -11.00 -16.22
CA ALA A 59 18.29 -10.37 -14.90
C ALA A 59 16.92 -10.38 -14.21
N LYS A 60 16.90 -10.81 -12.94
CA LYS A 60 15.73 -10.87 -12.10
C LYS A 60 15.67 -9.67 -11.16
N VAL A 61 14.51 -9.05 -11.06
CA VAL A 61 14.22 -7.97 -10.11
C VAL A 61 12.94 -8.30 -9.35
N ASP A 62 13.03 -8.42 -8.03
CA ASP A 62 11.85 -8.54 -7.17
C ASP A 62 11.41 -7.14 -6.70
N LEU A 63 10.18 -6.73 -7.03
CA LEU A 63 9.52 -5.58 -6.45
C LEU A 63 8.98 -5.97 -5.07
N VAL A 64 9.67 -5.59 -4.02
CA VAL A 64 9.35 -5.93 -2.63
C VAL A 64 8.54 -4.78 -2.03
N GLY A 65 7.22 -4.89 -2.04
CA GLY A 65 6.34 -3.93 -1.37
C GLY A 65 6.59 -3.87 0.13
N ALA A 66 6.60 -2.66 0.67
CA ALA A 66 6.70 -2.39 2.09
C ALA A 66 5.42 -1.74 2.63
N VAL A 67 5.09 -2.05 3.88
CA VAL A 67 4.24 -1.21 4.72
C VAL A 67 5.10 -0.63 5.84
N HIS A 68 4.83 0.62 6.21
CA HIS A 68 5.67 1.34 7.17
C HIS A 68 5.51 0.81 8.60
N ILE A 69 4.42 0.08 8.83
CA ILE A 69 4.03 -0.49 10.13
C ILE A 69 3.55 -1.92 9.90
N GLY A 70 4.09 -2.87 10.65
CA GLY A 70 3.79 -4.30 10.47
C GLY A 70 4.23 -5.13 11.67
N ASP A 71 3.86 -6.40 11.71
CA ASP A 71 4.34 -7.30 12.76
C ASP A 71 5.86 -7.44 12.68
N ALA A 72 6.55 -7.62 13.82
CA ALA A 72 8.01 -7.73 13.81
C ALA A 72 8.52 -8.93 12.96
N ASP A 73 7.76 -10.03 12.88
CA ASP A 73 8.09 -11.19 12.03
C ASP A 73 8.10 -10.87 10.53
N TYR A 74 7.30 -9.90 10.10
CA TYR A 74 7.30 -9.43 8.72
C TYR A 74 8.67 -8.86 8.35
N TYR A 75 9.20 -7.94 9.16
CA TYR A 75 10.50 -7.33 8.94
C TYR A 75 11.66 -8.33 9.12
N ARG A 76 11.56 -9.25 10.08
CA ARG A 76 12.53 -10.35 10.21
C ARG A 76 12.60 -11.22 8.95
N THR A 77 11.45 -11.50 8.34
CA THR A 77 11.37 -12.28 7.09
C THR A 77 12.00 -11.51 5.93
N LEU A 78 11.72 -10.21 5.82
CA LEU A 78 12.35 -9.33 4.84
C LEU A 78 13.88 -9.29 4.99
N ASN A 79 14.41 -9.03 6.19
CA ASN A 79 15.86 -9.01 6.46
C ASN A 79 16.55 -10.31 6.05
N LYS A 80 15.93 -11.48 6.31
CA LYS A 80 16.44 -12.77 5.85
C LYS A 80 16.42 -12.89 4.32
N GLY A 81 15.36 -12.41 3.69
CA GLY A 81 15.22 -12.40 2.23
C GLY A 81 16.24 -11.50 1.53
N PHE A 82 16.52 -10.32 2.10
CA PHE A 82 17.40 -9.33 1.50
C PHE A 82 18.83 -9.81 1.29
N LYS A 83 19.31 -10.72 2.14
CA LYS A 83 20.65 -11.32 2.02
C LYS A 83 20.87 -12.12 0.73
N LYS A 84 19.80 -12.48 0.03
CA LYS A 84 19.85 -13.29 -1.20
C LYS A 84 20.06 -12.46 -2.46
N TYR A 85 19.89 -11.14 -2.39
CA TYR A 85 20.03 -10.27 -3.56
C TYR A 85 21.43 -9.69 -3.66
N ASP A 86 21.89 -9.55 -4.89
CA ASP A 86 23.12 -8.84 -5.22
C ASP A 86 23.03 -7.38 -4.79
N ALA A 87 21.86 -6.76 -4.95
CA ALA A 87 21.55 -5.42 -4.46
C ALA A 87 20.07 -5.25 -4.09
N VAL A 88 19.83 -4.51 -3.02
CA VAL A 88 18.51 -4.08 -2.56
C VAL A 88 18.45 -2.56 -2.67
N LEU A 89 17.67 -2.09 -3.66
CA LEU A 89 17.45 -0.68 -3.94
C LEU A 89 16.36 -0.18 -3.02
N TYR A 90 16.69 0.67 -2.04
CA TYR A 90 15.73 1.05 -1.01
C TYR A 90 15.29 2.51 -1.10
N GLU A 91 14.02 2.70 -0.77
CA GLU A 91 13.38 4.00 -0.58
C GLU A 91 13.83 4.65 0.73
N MET A 92 14.34 5.88 0.66
CA MET A 92 14.57 6.72 1.83
C MET A 92 14.94 8.14 1.43
N VAL A 93 14.08 9.11 1.70
CA VAL A 93 14.51 10.51 1.67
C VAL A 93 15.37 10.76 2.91
N LYS A 94 16.66 11.06 2.71
CA LYS A 94 17.61 11.31 3.80
C LYS A 94 18.64 12.37 3.42
N PRO A 95 19.34 12.99 4.38
CA PRO A 95 20.55 13.75 4.11
C PRO A 95 21.57 12.86 3.40
N LYS A 96 22.32 13.44 2.45
CA LYS A 96 23.24 12.71 1.57
C LYS A 96 24.24 11.84 2.36
N ASP A 97 24.76 12.39 3.45
CA ASP A 97 25.84 11.80 4.25
C ASP A 97 25.35 11.01 5.47
N LEU A 98 24.04 10.83 5.64
CA LEU A 98 23.51 10.04 6.75
C LEU A 98 23.74 8.55 6.53
N ASP A 99 24.46 7.92 7.47
CA ASP A 99 24.65 6.47 7.51
C ASP A 99 23.30 5.76 7.78
N PRO A 100 22.83 4.89 6.86
CA PRO A 100 21.61 4.12 7.06
C PRO A 100 21.63 3.23 8.31
N GLY A 101 22.82 2.75 8.73
CA GLY A 101 22.97 1.97 9.96
C GLY A 101 22.75 2.77 11.25
N LYS A 102 22.68 4.10 11.17
CA LYS A 102 22.53 5.01 12.32
C LYS A 102 21.17 5.71 12.39
N LEU A 103 20.21 5.32 11.54
CA LEU A 103 18.88 5.94 11.45
C LEU A 103 18.05 5.91 12.75
N ASN A 104 18.34 4.96 13.63
CA ASN A 104 17.66 4.83 14.93
C ASN A 104 18.17 5.83 15.98
N GLN A 105 19.27 6.52 15.70
CA GLN A 105 19.90 7.47 16.62
C GLN A 105 19.63 8.90 16.12
N GLY A 106 18.60 9.56 16.66
CA GLY A 106 18.40 11.01 16.47
C GLY A 106 17.10 11.47 15.79
N ARG A 107 16.02 10.65 15.75
CA ARG A 107 14.71 11.15 15.28
C ARG A 107 14.22 12.30 16.17
N LYS A 108 14.16 13.52 15.60
CA LYS A 108 13.50 14.67 16.24
C LYS A 108 12.03 14.33 16.47
N GLN A 109 11.51 14.68 17.66
CA GLN A 109 10.10 14.46 18.01
C GLN A 109 9.21 15.34 17.12
N SER A 110 8.44 14.72 16.23
CA SER A 110 7.43 15.37 15.39
C SER A 110 6.02 14.87 15.71
N SER A 111 4.98 15.55 15.22
CA SER A 111 3.59 15.07 15.29
C SER A 111 3.40 13.70 14.61
N VAL A 112 4.17 13.43 13.55
CA VAL A 112 4.25 12.10 12.92
C VAL A 112 4.79 11.08 13.93
N SER A 113 5.84 11.39 14.70
CA SER A 113 6.37 10.50 15.75
C SER A 113 5.33 10.14 16.82
N PHE A 114 4.36 11.01 17.12
CA PHE A 114 3.25 10.67 18.03
C PHE A 114 2.30 9.63 17.44
N LEU A 115 1.78 9.86 16.23
CA LEU A 115 0.92 8.88 15.55
C LEU A 115 1.65 7.54 15.40
N GLN A 116 2.97 7.60 15.15
CA GLN A 116 3.79 6.42 15.06
C GLN A 116 3.83 5.62 16.38
N ARG A 117 4.16 6.28 17.49
CA ARG A 117 4.12 5.63 18.82
C ARG A 117 2.72 5.12 19.16
N PHE A 118 1.68 5.87 18.82
CA PHE A 118 0.29 5.44 19.06
C PHE A 118 -0.03 4.14 18.33
N MET A 119 0.28 4.05 17.03
CA MET A 119 0.05 2.82 16.25
C MET A 119 0.91 1.65 16.76
N LYS A 120 2.17 1.90 17.13
CA LYS A 120 3.05 0.88 17.71
C LYS A 120 2.43 0.26 18.98
N THR A 121 2.03 1.12 19.92
CA THR A 121 1.57 0.70 21.25
C THR A 121 0.16 0.13 21.24
N GLN A 122 -0.77 0.71 20.45
CA GLN A 122 -2.16 0.27 20.46
C GLN A 122 -2.42 -0.90 19.52
N LEU A 123 -1.66 -1.02 18.43
CA LEU A 123 -1.83 -2.10 17.45
C LEU A 123 -0.90 -3.27 17.70
N ASP A 124 0.08 -3.19 18.60
CA ASP A 124 1.13 -4.21 18.73
C ASP A 124 1.79 -4.51 17.37
N LEU A 125 2.31 -3.43 16.77
CA LEU A 125 3.02 -3.45 15.51
C LEU A 125 4.37 -2.77 15.68
N ALA A 126 5.32 -3.07 14.81
CA ALA A 126 6.63 -2.46 14.75
C ALA A 126 6.76 -1.48 13.58
N TYR A 127 7.74 -0.57 13.67
CA TYR A 127 8.05 0.41 12.64
C TYR A 127 9.14 -0.11 11.72
N GLN A 128 8.94 0.01 10.40
CA GLN A 128 9.90 -0.47 9.39
C GLN A 128 11.33 0.02 9.64
N LEU A 129 11.51 1.32 9.90
CA LEU A 129 12.83 1.91 10.10
C LEU A 129 13.52 1.44 11.38
N ASP A 130 12.76 0.93 12.37
CA ASP A 130 13.32 0.38 13.60
C ASP A 130 13.77 -1.09 13.40
N GLU A 131 13.11 -1.83 12.50
CA GLU A 131 13.26 -3.29 12.35
C GLU A 131 14.04 -3.74 11.11
N VAL A 132 14.03 -2.96 10.03
CA VAL A 132 14.79 -3.29 8.81
C VAL A 132 16.24 -2.90 9.01
N ASP A 133 17.14 -3.85 8.76
CA ASP A 133 18.59 -3.63 8.83
C ASP A 133 19.11 -3.12 7.48
N TYR A 134 19.36 -1.81 7.41
CA TYR A 134 19.93 -1.13 6.24
C TYR A 134 21.47 -1.13 6.22
N GLY A 135 22.13 -1.69 7.24
CA GLY A 135 23.58 -1.75 7.35
C GLY A 135 24.31 -2.66 6.33
N PRO A 136 23.72 -3.75 5.80
CA PRO A 136 24.41 -4.62 4.85
C PRO A 136 24.83 -3.89 3.57
N LYS A 137 26.04 -4.21 3.07
CA LYS A 137 26.64 -3.53 1.90
C LYS A 137 25.86 -3.68 0.59
N ASN A 138 24.94 -4.64 0.52
CA ASN A 138 24.09 -4.83 -0.65
C ASN A 138 22.88 -3.87 -0.67
N PHE A 139 22.64 -3.08 0.39
CA PHE A 139 21.66 -2.01 0.36
C PHE A 139 22.20 -0.80 -0.38
N VAL A 140 21.53 -0.43 -1.47
CA VAL A 140 21.89 0.70 -2.32
C VAL A 140 20.78 1.74 -2.22
N HIS A 141 21.14 2.95 -1.79
CA HIS A 141 20.19 4.05 -1.71
C HIS A 141 19.71 4.41 -3.13
N ALA A 142 18.39 4.40 -3.34
CA ALA A 142 17.80 4.53 -4.66
C ALA A 142 16.80 5.70 -4.77
N ASP A 143 16.88 6.66 -3.85
CA ASP A 143 15.91 7.72 -3.70
C ASP A 143 16.56 9.11 -3.66
N MET A 144 15.75 10.15 -3.56
CA MET A 144 16.20 11.53 -3.46
C MET A 144 16.81 11.86 -2.10
N THR A 145 17.65 12.89 -2.06
CA THR A 145 18.03 13.53 -0.79
C THR A 145 16.92 14.46 -0.27
N ASP A 146 16.94 14.82 1.02
CA ASP A 146 16.01 15.78 1.62
C ASP A 146 15.95 17.11 0.84
N GLU A 147 17.11 17.63 0.44
CA GLU A 147 17.21 18.88 -0.32
C GLU A 147 16.60 18.76 -1.72
N GLN A 148 16.86 17.64 -2.41
CA GLN A 148 16.29 17.37 -3.72
C GLN A 148 14.77 17.25 -3.63
N PHE A 149 14.28 16.52 -2.62
CA PHE A 149 12.86 16.35 -2.36
C PHE A 149 12.18 17.70 -2.07
N ALA A 150 12.71 18.49 -1.13
CA ALA A 150 12.17 19.80 -0.78
C ALA A 150 12.16 20.77 -1.97
N LYS A 151 13.22 20.78 -2.79
CA LYS A 151 13.29 21.60 -4.01
C LYS A 151 12.23 21.20 -5.03
N ARG A 152 12.01 19.90 -5.24
CA ARG A 152 10.99 19.38 -6.18
C ARG A 152 9.58 19.69 -5.70
N GLN A 153 9.31 19.50 -4.40
CA GLN A 153 8.04 19.82 -3.77
C GLN A 153 7.72 21.32 -3.91
N ASN A 154 8.69 22.20 -3.63
CA ASN A 154 8.53 23.64 -3.79
C ASN A 154 8.34 24.07 -5.25
N ALA A 155 9.13 23.53 -6.19
CA ALA A 155 9.03 23.85 -7.61
C ALA A 155 7.67 23.48 -8.22
N ARG A 156 6.96 22.53 -7.61
CA ARG A 156 5.62 22.09 -8.05
C ARG A 156 4.47 22.64 -7.21
N GLY A 157 4.78 23.53 -6.26
CA GLY A 157 3.77 24.15 -5.40
C GLY A 157 3.12 23.18 -4.42
N GLU A 158 3.75 22.06 -4.09
CA GLU A 158 3.20 21.04 -3.18
C GLU A 158 3.53 21.35 -1.72
N GLY A 159 3.29 22.59 -1.29
CA GLY A 159 3.41 22.98 0.12
C GLY A 159 2.28 22.42 0.99
N MET A 160 2.49 22.36 2.30
CA MET A 160 1.50 21.87 3.29
C MET A 160 0.13 22.56 3.13
N PHE A 161 0.12 23.86 2.79
CA PHE A 161 -1.09 24.62 2.51
C PHE A 161 -1.88 24.09 1.29
N GLN A 162 -1.18 23.75 0.20
CA GLN A 162 -1.82 23.23 -1.01
C GLN A 162 -2.30 21.80 -0.81
N LEU A 163 -1.56 21.01 -0.03
CA LEU A 163 -2.01 19.69 0.43
C LEU A 163 -3.32 19.80 1.21
N MET A 164 -3.38 20.73 2.16
CA MET A 164 -4.57 21.00 2.97
C MET A 164 -5.76 21.45 2.11
N MET A 165 -5.54 22.32 1.12
CA MET A 165 -6.61 22.73 0.19
C MET A 165 -7.11 21.58 -0.69
N ARG A 166 -6.24 20.66 -1.14
CA ARG A 166 -6.66 19.46 -1.88
C ARG A 166 -7.50 18.53 -1.01
N MET A 167 -7.06 18.26 0.22
CA MET A 167 -7.82 17.45 1.18
C MET A 167 -9.20 18.06 1.46
N MET A 168 -9.27 19.38 1.67
CA MET A 168 -10.54 20.07 1.88
C MET A 168 -11.48 19.96 0.67
N LYS A 169 -10.95 20.11 -0.55
CA LYS A 169 -11.74 19.94 -1.78
C LYS A 169 -12.24 18.51 -1.96
N GLU A 170 -11.40 17.51 -1.67
CA GLU A 170 -11.78 16.10 -1.73
C GLU A 170 -12.85 15.76 -0.67
N ASP A 171 -12.71 16.27 0.55
CA ASP A 171 -13.71 16.09 1.61
C ASP A 171 -15.07 16.72 1.21
N MET A 172 -15.06 17.96 0.69
CA MET A 172 -16.26 18.59 0.15
C MET A 172 -16.87 17.81 -1.03
N ALA A 173 -16.05 17.20 -1.88
CA ALA A 173 -16.53 16.37 -2.99
C ALA A 173 -17.11 15.03 -2.50
N ARG A 174 -16.50 14.41 -1.48
CA ARG A 174 -16.99 13.19 -0.83
C ARG A 174 -18.34 13.44 -0.12
N GLN A 175 -18.47 14.56 0.59
CA GLN A 175 -19.72 14.96 1.25
C GLN A 175 -20.86 15.21 0.25
N LYS A 176 -20.55 15.74 -0.95
CA LYS A 176 -21.56 15.94 -2.01
C LYS A 176 -21.90 14.67 -2.79
N GLY A 177 -21.01 13.69 -2.84
CA GLY A 177 -21.12 12.51 -3.71
C GLY A 177 -21.73 11.26 -3.06
N GLY A 178 -22.00 11.25 -1.76
CA GLY A 178 -22.62 10.11 -1.04
C GLY A 178 -21.82 8.79 -1.02
N ASN A 179 -20.68 8.73 -1.71
CA ASN A 179 -19.82 7.56 -1.84
C ASN A 179 -18.52 7.73 -1.04
N GLY A 180 -18.65 7.83 0.29
CA GLY A 180 -17.53 7.61 1.20
C GLY A 180 -17.25 6.12 1.29
N ALA A 181 -16.07 5.68 0.88
CA ALA A 181 -15.65 4.29 1.06
C ALA A 181 -15.57 3.97 2.56
N ALA A 182 -16.61 3.33 3.10
CA ALA A 182 -16.71 2.70 4.42
C ALA A 182 -15.90 3.41 5.53
N ASP A 183 -16.24 4.66 5.86
CA ASP A 183 -15.59 5.40 6.95
C ASP A 183 -15.70 4.64 8.28
N ILE A 184 -14.61 4.62 9.04
CA ILE A 184 -14.61 4.12 10.42
C ILE A 184 -15.46 5.07 11.25
N SER A 185 -16.60 4.59 11.78
CA SER A 185 -17.41 5.44 12.64
C SER A 185 -16.71 5.73 13.98
N MET A 186 -16.96 6.89 14.57
CA MET A 186 -16.43 7.24 15.89
C MET A 186 -16.82 6.20 16.96
N GLY A 187 -18.02 5.63 16.85
CA GLY A 187 -18.50 4.57 17.72
C GLY A 187 -17.70 3.27 17.57
N GLU A 188 -17.40 2.84 16.35
CA GLU A 188 -16.56 1.66 16.09
C GLU A 188 -15.13 1.83 16.59
N LEU A 189 -14.56 3.02 16.42
CA LEU A 189 -13.24 3.36 16.93
C LEU A 189 -13.19 3.31 18.46
N MET A 190 -14.16 3.94 19.14
CA MET A 190 -14.25 3.89 20.61
C MET A 190 -14.41 2.45 21.11
N ARG A 191 -15.30 1.68 20.49
CA ARG A 191 -15.50 0.26 20.84
C ARG A 191 -14.21 -0.54 20.69
N ALA A 192 -13.45 -0.33 19.62
CA ALA A 192 -12.17 -1.00 19.41
C ALA A 192 -11.12 -0.59 20.45
N LEU A 193 -11.04 0.70 20.83
CA LEU A 193 -10.09 1.19 21.83
C LEU A 193 -10.33 0.63 23.23
N PHE A 194 -11.59 0.49 23.65
CA PHE A 194 -11.95 -0.04 24.96
C PHE A 194 -12.05 -1.57 25.02
N SER A 195 -11.82 -2.26 23.89
CA SER A 195 -11.87 -3.72 23.83
C SER A 195 -10.72 -4.37 24.65
N PRO A 196 -10.98 -5.49 25.34
CA PRO A 196 -9.93 -6.34 25.90
C PRO A 196 -8.95 -6.85 24.83
N THR A 197 -9.39 -6.95 23.57
CA THR A 197 -8.60 -7.33 22.38
C THR A 197 -8.34 -6.15 21.45
N ARG A 198 -8.18 -4.94 21.99
CA ARG A 198 -8.05 -3.67 21.23
C ARG A 198 -7.07 -3.72 20.06
N ALA A 199 -5.91 -4.35 20.22
CA ALA A 199 -4.92 -4.43 19.14
C ALA A 199 -5.47 -5.19 17.92
N VAL A 200 -6.14 -6.32 18.15
CA VAL A 200 -6.76 -7.12 17.10
C VAL A 200 -7.92 -6.36 16.46
N ASP A 201 -8.80 -5.76 17.28
CA ASP A 201 -9.97 -5.04 16.78
C ASP A 201 -9.59 -3.80 15.96
N LEU A 202 -8.59 -3.04 16.42
CA LEU A 202 -8.05 -1.89 15.69
C LEU A 202 -7.31 -2.32 14.41
N LYS A 203 -6.52 -3.41 14.44
CA LYS A 203 -5.90 -3.97 13.21
C LYS A 203 -6.97 -4.30 12.19
N TYR A 204 -8.07 -4.94 12.60
CA TYR A 204 -9.16 -5.27 11.69
C TYR A 204 -9.88 -4.04 11.12
N LEU A 205 -10.10 -3.03 11.95
CA LEU A 205 -10.77 -1.79 11.57
C LEU A 205 -9.93 -1.02 10.54
N LEU A 206 -8.61 -0.96 10.76
CA LEU A 206 -7.68 -0.23 9.91
C LEU A 206 -7.24 -1.02 8.67
N ALA A 207 -7.04 -2.34 8.76
CA ALA A 207 -6.51 -3.16 7.67
C ALA A 207 -7.39 -3.11 6.40
N ARG A 208 -8.70 -2.96 6.57
CA ARG A 208 -9.64 -2.84 5.43
C ARG A 208 -9.49 -1.51 4.68
N GLN A 209 -9.06 -0.45 5.37
CA GLN A 209 -8.81 0.86 4.79
C GLN A 209 -7.32 1.14 4.53
N PHE A 210 -6.44 0.23 4.94
CA PHE A 210 -5.00 0.49 5.01
C PHE A 210 -4.37 0.82 3.65
N ASN A 211 -4.88 0.20 2.57
CA ASN A 211 -4.42 0.52 1.22
C ASN A 211 -4.72 1.98 0.83
N GLU A 212 -5.84 2.52 1.27
CA GLU A 212 -6.16 3.93 1.05
C GLU A 212 -5.29 4.82 1.94
N LEU A 213 -5.09 4.46 3.21
CA LEU A 213 -4.22 5.21 4.12
C LEU A 213 -2.78 5.33 3.60
N GLU A 214 -2.16 4.20 3.20
CA GLU A 214 -0.82 4.20 2.60
C GLU A 214 -0.76 5.04 1.32
N ARG A 215 -1.81 5.00 0.50
CA ARG A 215 -1.90 5.84 -0.71
C ARG A 215 -1.95 7.33 -0.38
N LEU A 216 -2.70 7.73 0.65
CA LEU A 216 -2.78 9.12 1.10
C LEU A 216 -1.45 9.59 1.73
N THR A 217 -0.79 8.74 2.52
CA THR A 217 0.48 9.09 3.20
C THR A 217 1.70 9.05 2.30
N ALA A 218 1.69 8.25 1.23
CA ALA A 218 2.76 8.19 0.24
C ALA A 218 2.84 9.44 -0.68
N GLY A 219 1.96 10.42 -0.46
CA GLY A 219 1.84 11.62 -1.28
C GLY A 219 0.66 11.47 -2.22
N LEU A 220 -0.32 12.34 -2.04
CA LEU A 220 -1.68 12.32 -2.55
C LEU A 220 -1.82 12.32 -4.09
N ASP A 221 -2.79 11.55 -4.58
CA ASP A 221 -3.05 11.23 -5.98
C ASP A 221 -4.13 12.14 -6.59
N GLY A 222 -3.81 12.80 -7.71
CA GLY A 222 -4.80 13.14 -8.74
C GLY A 222 -4.84 12.02 -9.78
N LYS A 223 -5.58 12.17 -10.89
CA LYS A 223 -5.69 11.14 -11.96
C LYS A 223 -4.34 10.73 -12.63
N GLU A 224 -3.20 11.25 -12.20
CA GLU A 224 -1.87 11.04 -12.79
C GLU A 224 -0.79 10.45 -11.85
N GLY A 225 -1.11 10.08 -10.61
CA GLY A 225 -0.06 9.80 -9.60
C GLY A 225 0.14 11.00 -8.70
N SER A 226 0.64 10.79 -7.47
CA SER A 226 1.42 11.85 -6.85
C SER A 226 2.64 12.12 -7.72
N VAL A 227 2.74 13.37 -8.11
CA VAL A 227 3.77 13.85 -9.01
C VAL A 227 5.17 13.71 -8.36
N ILE A 228 5.24 13.60 -7.01
CA ILE A 228 6.41 13.22 -6.21
C ILE A 228 6.75 11.73 -6.32
N LEU A 229 5.76 10.82 -6.21
CA LEU A 229 5.98 9.37 -6.34
C LEU A 229 6.64 9.04 -7.68
N THR A 230 6.15 9.67 -8.75
CA THR A 230 6.66 9.49 -10.11
C THR A 230 8.14 9.89 -10.24
N GLU A 231 8.55 11.01 -9.63
CA GLU A 231 9.95 11.43 -9.71
C GLU A 231 10.87 10.56 -8.86
N ARG A 232 10.43 10.13 -7.67
CA ARG A 232 11.19 9.20 -6.81
C ARG A 232 11.38 7.84 -7.50
N ASN A 233 10.33 7.33 -8.14
CA ASN A 233 10.40 6.11 -8.96
C ASN A 233 11.41 6.25 -10.11
N THR A 234 11.49 7.44 -10.72
CA THR A 234 12.47 7.71 -11.78
C THR A 234 13.90 7.62 -11.25
N VAL A 235 14.18 8.07 -10.03
CA VAL A 235 15.50 7.89 -9.39
C VAL A 235 15.77 6.42 -9.14
N ALA A 236 14.80 5.67 -8.61
CA ALA A 236 14.95 4.25 -8.33
C ALA A 236 15.32 3.45 -9.59
N LEU A 237 14.64 3.72 -10.71
CA LEU A 237 14.91 3.05 -11.98
C LEU A 237 16.28 3.41 -12.58
N LYS A 238 16.76 4.64 -12.40
CA LYS A 238 18.13 5.02 -12.79
C LYS A 238 19.19 4.25 -12.00
N VAL A 239 18.97 4.08 -10.69
CA VAL A 239 19.86 3.26 -9.85
C VAL A 239 19.78 1.79 -10.25
N LEU A 240 18.59 1.28 -10.57
CA LEU A 240 18.42 -0.07 -11.12
C LEU A 240 19.27 -0.29 -12.39
N GLU A 241 19.18 0.62 -13.36
CA GLU A 241 19.98 0.53 -14.58
C GLU A 241 21.48 0.53 -14.29
N LYS A 242 21.93 1.37 -13.35
CA LYS A 242 23.33 1.43 -12.94
C LYS A 242 23.80 0.09 -12.36
N GLU A 243 23.05 -0.48 -11.43
CA GLU A 243 23.43 -1.76 -10.80
C GLU A 243 23.36 -2.93 -11.79
N MET A 244 22.41 -2.92 -12.73
CA MET A 244 22.36 -3.91 -13.82
C MET A 244 23.55 -3.77 -14.78
N LYS A 245 23.97 -2.54 -15.13
CA LYS A 245 25.18 -2.27 -15.93
C LYS A 245 26.45 -2.71 -15.21
N ALA A 246 26.46 -2.66 -13.87
CA ALA A 246 27.53 -3.21 -13.05
C ALA A 246 27.53 -4.75 -12.98
N GLY A 247 26.63 -5.42 -13.71
CA GLY A 247 26.62 -6.88 -13.86
C GLY A 247 25.76 -7.62 -12.84
N ARG A 248 25.07 -6.93 -11.93
CA ARG A 248 24.16 -7.58 -10.97
C ARG A 248 22.97 -8.20 -11.69
N LYS A 249 22.54 -9.39 -11.25
CA LYS A 249 21.52 -10.19 -11.93
C LYS A 249 20.34 -10.55 -11.05
N ASN A 250 20.48 -10.51 -9.73
CA ASN A 250 19.41 -10.77 -8.78
C ASN A 250 19.23 -9.56 -7.86
N LEU A 251 18.32 -8.65 -8.21
CA LEU A 251 18.10 -7.40 -7.49
C LEU A 251 16.73 -7.36 -6.83
N ALA A 252 16.58 -6.47 -5.85
CA ALA A 252 15.29 -6.11 -5.28
C ALA A 252 15.09 -4.59 -5.29
N ILE A 253 13.86 -4.15 -5.52
CA ILE A 253 13.41 -2.78 -5.24
C ILE A 253 12.52 -2.83 -4.00
N PHE A 254 12.98 -2.24 -2.90
CA PHE A 254 12.31 -2.20 -1.62
C PHE A 254 11.74 -0.81 -1.34
N TYR A 255 10.47 -0.63 -1.69
CA TYR A 255 9.73 0.64 -1.62
C TYR A 255 8.36 0.41 -0.99
N GLY A 256 7.71 1.47 -0.51
CA GLY A 256 6.31 1.44 -0.08
C GLY A 256 5.42 0.84 -1.17
N ALA A 257 4.43 0.01 -0.78
CA ALA A 257 3.58 -0.71 -1.74
C ALA A 257 2.88 0.20 -2.76
N ALA A 258 2.62 1.46 -2.39
CA ALA A 258 2.03 2.48 -3.27
C ALA A 258 2.92 2.86 -4.47
N HIS A 259 4.25 2.72 -4.38
CA HIS A 259 5.17 3.02 -5.48
C HIS A 259 5.13 1.97 -6.60
N MET A 260 4.83 0.72 -6.25
CA MET A 260 5.09 -0.43 -7.09
C MET A 260 4.33 -0.47 -8.42
N PRO A 261 3.05 -0.07 -8.51
CA PRO A 261 2.33 -0.08 -9.79
C PRO A 261 3.00 0.77 -10.88
N ASP A 262 3.53 1.94 -10.54
CA ASP A 262 4.22 2.81 -11.51
C ASP A 262 5.62 2.26 -11.85
N ILE A 263 6.35 1.73 -10.87
CA ILE A 263 7.65 1.08 -11.10
C ILE A 263 7.51 -0.11 -12.05
N GLU A 264 6.58 -1.04 -11.77
CA GLU A 264 6.31 -2.20 -12.63
C GLU A 264 5.94 -1.77 -14.05
N LYS A 265 5.00 -0.82 -14.18
CA LYS A 265 4.56 -0.29 -15.48
C LYS A 265 5.75 0.23 -16.30
N ARG A 266 6.66 1.00 -15.69
CA ARG A 266 7.84 1.54 -16.38
C ARG A 266 8.84 0.45 -16.74
N MET A 267 9.09 -0.49 -15.85
CA MET A 267 10.01 -1.59 -16.12
C MET A 267 9.53 -2.46 -17.29
N ILE A 268 8.24 -2.78 -17.34
CA ILE A 268 7.66 -3.58 -18.42
C ILE A 268 7.65 -2.81 -19.74
N LYS A 269 7.18 -1.55 -19.73
CA LYS A 269 7.02 -0.76 -20.96
C LYS A 269 8.34 -0.25 -21.55
N ASN A 270 9.29 0.12 -20.69
CA ASN A 270 10.46 0.91 -21.11
C ASN A 270 11.79 0.18 -20.89
N MET A 271 11.83 -0.88 -20.09
CA MET A 271 13.08 -1.55 -19.70
C MET A 271 13.12 -3.04 -20.06
N GLY A 272 12.16 -3.53 -20.85
CA GLY A 272 12.18 -4.89 -21.38
C GLY A 272 11.94 -5.99 -20.35
N PHE A 273 11.31 -5.67 -19.21
CA PHE A 273 10.93 -6.65 -18.20
C PHE A 273 9.58 -7.32 -18.50
N GLU A 274 9.37 -8.47 -17.90
CA GLU A 274 8.08 -9.14 -17.83
C GLU A 274 7.83 -9.74 -16.45
N ARG A 275 6.56 -9.79 -16.05
CA ARG A 275 6.14 -10.37 -14.79
C ARG A 275 6.21 -11.90 -14.85
N LYS A 276 6.82 -12.51 -13.84
CA LYS A 276 6.99 -13.96 -13.73
C LYS A 276 6.19 -14.57 -12.60
N ALA A 277 6.18 -13.93 -11.44
CA ALA A 277 5.52 -14.48 -10.26
C ALA A 277 5.03 -13.40 -9.31
N THR A 278 4.08 -13.77 -8.47
CA THR A 278 3.61 -12.98 -7.33
C THR A 278 3.69 -13.84 -6.08
N ARG A 279 4.35 -13.36 -5.05
CA ARG A 279 4.37 -13.96 -3.72
C ARG A 279 3.75 -13.00 -2.73
N TRP A 280 3.05 -13.52 -1.73
CA TRP A 280 2.40 -12.69 -0.71
C TRP A 280 3.09 -12.90 0.62
N LEU A 281 3.50 -11.80 1.25
CA LEU A 281 4.08 -11.81 2.57
C LEU A 281 3.09 -11.17 3.56
N THR A 282 2.79 -11.87 4.65
CA THR A 282 1.91 -11.34 5.70
C THR A 282 2.64 -10.23 6.44
N ALA A 283 2.09 -9.02 6.36
CA ALA A 283 2.56 -7.89 7.14
C ALA A 283 1.84 -7.80 8.49
N TRP A 284 0.52 -7.98 8.49
CA TRP A 284 -0.27 -8.06 9.72
C TRP A 284 -0.95 -9.42 9.77
N ASP A 285 -0.72 -10.18 10.84
CA ASP A 285 -1.51 -11.34 11.20
C ASP A 285 -2.66 -10.90 12.10
N LEU A 286 -3.89 -11.22 11.68
CA LEU A 286 -5.09 -10.88 12.42
C LEU A 286 -5.70 -12.20 12.93
N PRO A 287 -5.47 -12.57 14.21
CA PRO A 287 -6.08 -13.77 14.76
C PRO A 287 -7.61 -13.64 14.82
N ALA A 288 -8.30 -14.76 14.98
CA ALA A 288 -9.76 -14.74 15.11
C ALA A 288 -10.21 -13.80 16.24
N ARG A 289 -11.17 -12.92 15.94
CA ARG A 289 -11.77 -12.07 16.97
C ARG A 289 -12.46 -12.96 18.00
N ARG A 290 -12.14 -12.78 19.28
CA ARG A 290 -12.96 -13.37 20.35
C ARG A 290 -14.29 -12.62 20.35
N LYS A 291 -15.38 -13.36 20.24
CA LYS A 291 -16.73 -12.80 20.37
C LYS A 291 -16.99 -12.40 21.82
#